data_AF-A0A963NN15-F1
#
_entry.id   AF-A0A963NN15-F1
#
_cell.length_a   1.000
_cell.length_b   1.000
_cell.length_c   1.000
_cell.angle_alpha   90.00
_cell.angle_beta   90.00
_cell.angle_gamma   90.00
#
_symmetry.space_group_name_H-M   'P 1'
#
loop_
_entity.id
_entity.type
_entity.pdbx_description
1 polymer ?
#
loop_
_entity_poly.entity_id
_entity_poly.type
_entity_poly.pdbx_seq_one_letter_code
_entity_poly.pdbx_strand_id
1 'polypeptide(L)'
;EIGADAMAVIPPSCMAIIAGPQPYSSLKIPVYQPTLEASAAAASGLRRALDAQGKRETTVVVLAGDGGTYDIGFQCLSSAAERNEDFLYVCLDNEGYMNTGAQKSSSTPH
;
A
#
# COMPACT_ATOMS: atom_id res chain seq x y z
N GLU A 1 -15.85 6.36 5.86
CA GLU A 1 -15.82 5.18 4.96
C GLU A 1 -14.98 5.53 3.74
N ILE A 2 -14.22 4.58 3.19
CA ILE A 2 -13.54 4.78 1.90
C ILE A 2 -14.60 4.63 0.81
N GLY A 3 -14.90 5.74 0.11
CA GLY A 3 -15.90 5.78 -0.94
C GLY A 3 -15.43 5.15 -2.26
N ALA A 4 -16.30 5.17 -3.27
CA ALA A 4 -15.97 4.69 -4.61
C ALA A 4 -14.93 5.57 -5.34
N ASP A 5 -14.78 6.83 -4.93
CA ASP A 5 -13.73 7.73 -5.42
C ASP A 5 -12.43 7.51 -4.64
N ALA A 6 -11.78 6.39 -4.93
CA ALA A 6 -10.52 6.00 -4.31
C ALA A 6 -9.60 5.29 -5.30
N MET A 7 -8.31 5.29 -5.01
CA MET A 7 -7.29 4.51 -5.70
C MET A 7 -6.42 3.78 -4.67
N ALA A 8 -6.17 2.50 -4.92
CA ALA A 8 -5.36 1.67 -4.03
C ALA A 8 -3.93 1.51 -4.55
N VAL A 9 -2.97 1.54 -3.63
CA VAL A 9 -1.58 1.15 -3.84
C VAL A 9 -1.34 -0.14 -3.06
N ILE A 10 -1.06 -1.23 -3.76
CA ILE A 10 -0.94 -2.58 -3.17
C ILE A 10 0.42 -3.17 -3.54
N PRO A 11 1.46 -3.08 -2.68
CA PRO A 11 2.73 -3.75 -2.92
C PRO A 11 2.61 -5.29 -2.87
N PRO A 12 3.60 -6.03 -3.42
CA PRO A 12 3.70 -7.48 -3.32
C PRO A 12 3.42 -8.01 -1.91
N SER A 13 2.32 -8.72 -1.74
CA SER A 13 1.82 -9.20 -0.44
C SER A 13 0.70 -10.21 -0.69
N CYS A 14 0.14 -10.81 0.36
CA CYS A 14 -1.08 -11.61 0.23
C CYS A 14 -2.21 -10.77 -0.40
N MET A 15 -2.30 -9.49 -0.05
CA MET A 15 -3.30 -8.57 -0.60
C MET A 15 -3.11 -8.37 -2.10
N ALA A 16 -1.88 -8.36 -2.62
CA ALA A 16 -1.64 -8.28 -4.06
C ALA A 16 -2.16 -9.51 -4.82
N ILE A 17 -2.04 -10.72 -4.23
CA ILE A 17 -2.61 -11.95 -4.81
C ILE A 17 -4.13 -11.92 -4.74
N ILE A 18 -4.70 -11.50 -3.62
CA ILE A 18 -6.16 -11.37 -3.43
C ILE A 18 -6.75 -10.31 -4.37
N ALA A 19 -6.02 -9.20 -4.60
CA ALA A 19 -6.41 -8.14 -5.52
C ALA A 19 -6.58 -8.64 -6.95
N GLY A 20 -5.92 -9.75 -7.31
CA GLY A 20 -6.06 -10.45 -8.58
C GLY A 20 -4.85 -10.23 -9.51
N PRO A 21 -4.48 -11.26 -10.30
CA PRO A 21 -3.45 -11.12 -11.33
C PRO A 21 -4.04 -10.40 -12.55
N GLN A 22 -3.21 -9.65 -13.27
CA GLN A 22 -3.60 -9.06 -14.56
C GLN A 22 -4.15 -10.14 -15.51
N PRO A 23 -5.30 -9.95 -16.18
CA PRO A 23 -6.15 -8.74 -16.26
C PRO A 23 -7.32 -8.66 -15.26
N TYR A 24 -7.35 -9.52 -14.24
CA TYR A 24 -8.45 -9.60 -13.28
C TYR A 24 -8.21 -8.71 -12.07
N SER A 25 -9.29 -8.13 -11.53
CA SER A 25 -9.24 -7.46 -10.23
C SER A 25 -10.46 -7.79 -9.38
N SER A 26 -10.23 -8.05 -8.08
CA SER A 26 -11.29 -8.21 -7.08
C SER A 26 -11.74 -6.87 -6.47
N LEU A 27 -10.97 -5.78 -6.70
CA LEU A 27 -11.33 -4.44 -6.26
C LEU A 27 -12.12 -3.71 -7.35
N LYS A 28 -13.09 -2.90 -6.93
CA LYS A 28 -13.91 -2.04 -7.81
C LYS A 28 -13.29 -0.66 -8.06
N ILE A 29 -12.11 -0.42 -7.52
CA ILE A 29 -11.34 0.82 -7.63
C ILE A 29 -10.02 0.54 -8.37
N PRO A 30 -9.41 1.54 -9.02
CA PRO A 30 -8.11 1.38 -9.64
C PRO A 30 -7.06 0.93 -8.61
N VAL A 31 -6.23 -0.04 -9.01
CA VAL A 31 -5.13 -0.57 -8.20
C VAL A 31 -3.81 -0.31 -8.92
N TYR A 32 -2.85 0.28 -8.21
CA TYR A 32 -1.46 0.38 -8.63
C TYR A 32 -0.60 -0.56 -7.78
N GLN A 33 0.17 -1.44 -8.43
CA GLN A 33 1.09 -2.36 -7.75
C GLN A 33 2.54 -1.89 -7.96
N PRO A 34 3.17 -1.23 -6.95
CA PRO A 34 4.59 -0.89 -6.97
C PRO A 34 5.45 -2.09 -6.56
N THR A 35 6.76 -1.87 -6.37
CA THR A 35 7.62 -2.83 -5.64
C THR A 35 7.32 -2.79 -4.13
N LEU A 36 7.76 -3.82 -3.39
CA LEU A 36 7.42 -4.00 -1.98
C LEU A 36 7.92 -2.84 -1.10
N GLU A 37 9.14 -2.39 -1.36
CA GLU A 37 9.85 -1.34 -0.64
C GLU A 37 9.33 0.09 -0.94
N ALA A 38 8.53 0.27 -1.99
CA ALA A 38 8.18 1.59 -2.52
C ALA A 38 6.70 1.99 -2.31
N SER A 39 5.96 1.28 -1.47
CA SER A 39 4.50 1.47 -1.30
C SER A 39 4.09 2.90 -0.95
N ALA A 40 4.68 3.51 0.08
CA ALA A 40 4.37 4.88 0.48
C ALA A 40 4.95 5.94 -0.47
N ALA A 41 6.09 5.67 -1.11
CA ALA A 41 6.65 6.54 -2.14
C ALA A 41 5.73 6.60 -3.37
N ALA A 42 5.22 5.44 -3.81
CA ALA A 42 4.24 5.34 -4.88
C ALA A 42 2.95 6.10 -4.54
N ALA A 43 2.44 5.95 -3.31
CA ALA A 43 1.26 6.67 -2.86
C ALA A 43 1.47 8.20 -2.83
N SER A 44 2.64 8.66 -2.38
CA SER A 44 3.02 10.08 -2.43
C SER A 44 2.99 10.61 -3.87
N GLY A 45 3.57 9.86 -4.82
CA GLY A 45 3.55 10.22 -6.24
C GLY A 45 2.13 10.25 -6.81
N LEU A 46 1.30 9.27 -6.47
CA LEU A 46 -0.09 9.17 -6.91
C LEU A 46 -0.94 10.34 -6.38
N ARG A 47 -0.84 10.67 -5.09
CA ARG A 47 -1.52 11.81 -4.46
C ARG A 47 -1.19 13.12 -5.18
N ARG A 48 0.10 13.41 -5.36
CA ARG A 48 0.57 14.63 -6.04
C ARG A 48 0.11 14.68 -7.50
N ALA A 49 0.07 13.55 -8.20
CA ALA A 49 -0.42 13.47 -9.56
C ALA A 49 -1.93 13.76 -9.65
N LEU A 50 -2.73 13.27 -8.69
CA LEU A 50 -4.16 13.57 -8.60
C LEU A 50 -4.40 15.06 -8.28
N ASP A 51 -3.59 15.66 -7.41
CA ASP A 51 -3.68 17.09 -7.10
C ASP A 51 -3.38 17.97 -8.31
N ALA A 52 -2.36 17.60 -9.09
CA ALA A 52 -2.03 18.26 -10.35
C ALA A 52 -3.15 18.16 -11.38
N GLN A 53 -3.97 17.11 -11.32
CA GLN A 53 -5.18 16.94 -12.13
C GLN A 53 -6.42 17.61 -11.54
N GLY A 54 -6.31 18.27 -10.37
CA GLY A 54 -7.45 18.88 -9.68
C GLY A 54 -8.35 17.90 -8.92
N LYS A 55 -7.97 16.62 -8.82
CA LYS A 55 -8.75 15.55 -8.16
C LYS A 55 -8.40 15.43 -6.68
N ARG A 56 -8.58 16.50 -5.92
CA ARG A 56 -8.18 16.58 -4.50
C ARG A 56 -9.00 15.66 -3.58
N GLU A 57 -10.23 15.34 -3.95
CA GLU A 57 -11.15 14.53 -3.14
C GLU A 57 -10.94 13.01 -3.29
N THR A 58 -10.27 12.56 -4.37
CA THR A 58 -10.03 11.12 -4.60
C THR A 58 -9.16 10.56 -3.49
N THR A 59 -9.63 9.57 -2.74
CA THR A 59 -8.85 8.98 -1.64
C THR A 59 -7.72 8.09 -2.16
N VAL A 60 -6.49 8.28 -1.68
CA VAL A 60 -5.38 7.34 -1.91
C VAL A 60 -5.22 6.43 -0.69
N VAL A 61 -5.24 5.12 -0.90
CA VAL A 61 -5.07 4.12 0.18
C VAL A 61 -3.93 3.16 -0.14
N VAL A 62 -3.04 2.93 0.82
CA VAL A 62 -2.03 1.88 0.76
C VAL A 62 -2.50 0.68 1.56
N LEU A 63 -2.47 -0.51 0.97
CA LEU A 63 -2.73 -1.77 1.64
C LEU A 63 -1.45 -2.61 1.61
N ALA A 64 -0.62 -2.49 2.65
CA ALA A 64 0.66 -3.18 2.76
C ALA A 64 0.60 -4.28 3.83
N GLY A 65 1.39 -5.34 3.68
CA GLY A 65 1.63 -6.29 4.76
C GLY A 65 2.63 -5.77 5.79
N ASP A 66 2.79 -6.49 6.89
CA ASP A 66 3.79 -6.20 7.93
C ASP A 66 5.23 -6.18 7.40
N GLY A 67 5.64 -7.13 6.56
CA GLY A 67 6.97 -7.10 5.94
C GLY A 67 7.21 -5.86 5.06
N GLY A 68 6.17 -5.33 4.41
CA GLY A 68 6.24 -4.08 3.66
C GLY A 68 6.17 -2.82 4.54
N THR A 69 5.82 -2.98 5.82
CA THR A 69 5.59 -1.86 6.75
C THR A 69 6.71 -1.75 7.78
N TYR A 70 6.98 -2.80 8.54
CA TYR A 70 7.96 -2.83 9.62
C TYR A 70 9.38 -3.12 9.14
N ASP A 71 9.54 -3.73 7.96
CA ASP A 71 10.86 -4.06 7.40
C ASP A 71 11.20 -3.18 6.18
N ILE A 72 11.09 -3.74 4.96
CA ILE A 72 11.73 -3.19 3.76
C ILE A 72 11.11 -1.87 3.28
N GLY A 73 9.82 -1.65 3.53
CA GLY A 73 9.13 -0.42 3.14
C GLY A 73 9.08 0.66 4.23
N PHE A 74 9.63 0.40 5.42
CA PHE A 74 9.58 1.36 6.53
C PHE A 74 10.22 2.70 6.16
N GLN A 75 11.33 2.68 5.41
CA GLN A 75 12.02 3.90 5.01
C GLN A 75 11.13 4.85 4.19
N CYS A 76 10.39 4.32 3.21
CA CYS A 76 9.53 5.18 2.39
C CYS A 76 8.28 5.64 3.15
N LEU A 77 7.75 4.80 4.06
CA LEU A 77 6.66 5.16 4.95
C LEU A 77 7.07 6.30 5.89
N SER A 78 8.21 6.17 6.56
CA SER A 78 8.74 7.21 7.44
C SER A 78 8.92 8.54 6.69
N SER A 79 9.45 8.49 5.47
CA SER A 79 9.67 9.68 4.66
C SER A 79 8.36 10.34 4.20
N ALA A 80 7.33 9.55 3.88
CA ALA A 80 6.01 10.08 3.55
C ALA A 80 5.30 10.70 4.75
N ALA A 81 5.44 10.09 5.93
CA ALA A 81 4.92 10.63 7.19
C ALA A 81 5.60 11.96 7.54
N GLU A 82 6.92 12.07 7.38
CA GLU A 82 7.68 13.32 7.59
C GLU A 82 7.15 14.48 6.72
N ARG A 83 6.76 14.17 5.48
CA ARG A 83 6.18 15.15 4.56
C ARG A 83 4.68 15.41 4.77
N ASN A 84 4.05 14.71 5.72
CA ASN A 84 2.61 14.75 5.95
C ASN A 84 1.82 14.54 4.63
N GLU A 85 2.22 13.53 3.85
CA GLU A 85 1.54 13.19 2.60
C GLU A 85 0.08 12.77 2.88
N ASP A 86 -0.83 13.25 2.04
CA ASP A 86 -2.27 13.04 2.21
C ASP A 86 -2.73 11.71 1.59
N PHE A 87 -2.49 10.62 2.31
CA PHE A 87 -3.04 9.31 1.98
C PHE A 87 -3.26 8.46 3.24
N LEU A 88 -4.12 7.45 3.13
CA LEU A 88 -4.32 6.47 4.19
C LEU A 88 -3.34 5.31 4.01
N TYR A 89 -2.56 4.97 5.04
CA TYR A 89 -1.71 3.78 5.06
C TYR A 89 -2.28 2.73 6.00
N VAL A 90 -2.54 1.53 5.50
CA VAL A 90 -3.04 0.40 6.29
C VAL A 90 -2.02 -0.73 6.25
N CYS A 91 -1.51 -1.09 7.43
CA CYS A 91 -0.74 -2.31 7.64
C CYS A 91 -1.70 -3.46 7.95
N LEU A 92 -1.73 -4.44 7.06
CA LEU A 92 -2.39 -5.73 7.25
C LEU A 92 -1.41 -6.65 7.97
N ASP A 93 -1.31 -6.49 9.29
CA ASP A 93 -0.36 -7.23 10.11
C ASP A 93 -0.84 -8.66 10.36
N ASN A 94 -0.18 -9.62 9.72
CA ASN A 94 -0.39 -11.05 9.95
C ASN A 94 0.88 -11.72 10.48
N GLU A 95 1.79 -10.93 11.07
CA GLU A 95 2.94 -11.38 11.84
C GLU A 95 3.99 -12.20 11.06
N GLY A 96 4.05 -12.04 9.73
CA GLY A 96 5.08 -12.64 8.90
C GLY A 96 4.92 -12.39 7.39
N TYR A 97 5.92 -12.78 6.61
CA TYR A 97 5.84 -12.78 5.15
C TYR A 97 4.99 -13.95 4.64
N MET A 98 3.67 -13.87 4.87
CA MET A 98 2.76 -14.99 4.63
C MET A 98 2.70 -15.42 3.17
N ASN A 99 2.81 -14.48 2.23
CA ASN A 99 2.75 -14.77 0.80
C ASN A 99 3.89 -15.68 0.32
N THR A 100 5.05 -15.60 0.96
CA THR A 100 6.25 -16.36 0.59
C THR A 100 6.43 -17.63 1.42
N GLY A 101 5.46 -17.98 2.28
CA GLY A 101 5.54 -19.16 3.14
C GLY A 101 5.85 -18.86 4.61
N ALA A 102 5.34 -17.75 5.13
CA ALA A 102 5.39 -17.38 6.55
C ALA A 102 6.82 -17.22 7.10
N GLN A 103 7.71 -16.57 6.34
CA GLN A 103 9.00 -16.16 6.87
C GLN A 103 8.82 -15.10 7.96
N LYS A 104 9.76 -15.09 8.92
CA LYS A 104 9.79 -14.10 10.00
C LYS A 104 9.83 -12.66 9.45
N SER A 105 9.03 -11.78 10.04
CA SER A 105 9.12 -10.32 9.90
C SER A 105 9.45 -9.67 11.24
N SER A 106 9.61 -8.34 11.28
CA SER A 106 9.74 -7.62 12.55
C SER A 106 8.47 -7.59 13.41
N SER A 107 7.30 -7.97 12.89
CA SER A 107 6.08 -8.10 13.72
C SER A 107 5.85 -9.51 14.25
N THR A 108 6.65 -10.51 13.85
CA THR A 108 6.53 -11.89 14.37
C THR A 108 6.77 -11.94 15.89
N PRO A 109 5.85 -12.50 16.70
CA PRO A 109 5.99 -12.63 18.16
C PRO A 109 7.24 -13.39 18.62
N HIS A 110 7.61 -13.14 19.89
CA HIS A 110 8.74 -13.77 20.58
C HIS A 110 8.35 -15.06 21.30
#